data_AF-A0A931ZIL5-F1
#
_entry.id   AF-A0A931ZIL5-F1
#
_cell.length_a   1.000
_cell.length_b   1.000
_cell.length_c   1.000
_cell.angle_alpha   90.00
_cell.angle_beta   90.00
_cell.angle_gamma   90.00
#
_symmetry.space_group_name_H-M   'P 1'
#
loop_
_entity.id
_entity.type
_entity.pdbx_description
1 polymer ?
#
loop_
_entity_poly.entity_id
_entity_poly.type
_entity_poly.pdbx_seq_one_letter_code
_entity_poly.pdbx_strand_id
1 'polypeptide(L)'
;MRCTNPVCNKNFEVVPYLAKTRKFCTAHCAISFIGRQTTSPKAAKSKPGIRQDIDSNICFYSTWEANVARVFNLIGLRWEYAPKIFDLGEHTYRPDFYLPDDDLFIEVKNFMGKYSLERDKLFRQKYPKVKLEILARPEYEKIKLDYALLIERWES
;
A
#
# COMPACT_ATOMS: atom_id res chain seq x y z
N MET A 1 5.02 -25.30 -12.13
CA MET A 1 4.60 -24.46 -10.98
C MET A 1 3.84 -23.22 -11.47
N ARG A 2 2.98 -22.60 -10.64
CA ARG A 2 2.16 -21.44 -11.04
C ARG A 2 2.82 -20.13 -10.58
N CYS A 3 2.84 -19.12 -11.45
CA CYS A 3 3.38 -17.80 -11.12
C CYS A 3 2.59 -17.15 -9.99
N THR A 4 3.28 -16.66 -8.95
CA THR A 4 2.68 -15.95 -7.81
C THR A 4 2.17 -14.55 -8.19
N ASN A 5 2.60 -13.98 -9.32
CA ASN A 5 2.01 -12.72 -9.79
C ASN A 5 0.55 -12.96 -10.24
N PRO A 6 -0.45 -12.38 -9.56
CA PRO A 6 -1.86 -12.68 -9.78
C PRO A 6 -2.38 -12.13 -11.12
N VAL A 7 -1.66 -11.21 -11.76
CA VAL A 7 -1.97 -10.73 -13.12
C VAL A 7 -1.48 -11.73 -14.17
N CYS A 8 -0.31 -12.34 -13.94
CA CYS A 8 0.32 -13.21 -14.94
C CYS A 8 -0.35 -14.58 -15.01
N ASN A 9 -0.59 -15.20 -13.85
CA ASN A 9 -1.24 -16.50 -13.70
C ASN A 9 -0.67 -17.69 -14.52
N LYS A 10 0.50 -17.52 -15.16
CA LYS A 10 1.12 -18.49 -16.08
C LYS A 10 1.72 -19.67 -15.32
N ASN A 11 1.56 -20.88 -15.87
CA ASN A 11 2.33 -22.05 -15.46
C ASN A 11 3.73 -22.02 -16.11
N PHE A 12 4.76 -22.29 -15.31
CA PHE A 12 6.14 -22.31 -15.77
C PHE A 12 6.93 -23.46 -15.13
N GLU A 13 7.99 -23.88 -15.79
CA GLU A 13 8.89 -24.93 -15.34
C GLU A 13 10.14 -24.34 -14.73
N VAL A 14 10.69 -25.05 -13.75
CA VAL A 14 11.97 -24.73 -13.15
C VAL A 14 12.70 -26.02 -12.84
N VAL A 15 14.02 -25.95 -12.90
CA VAL A 15 14.90 -27.02 -12.44
C VAL A 15 14.63 -27.37 -10.96
N PRO A 16 14.71 -28.65 -10.56
CA PRO A 16 14.25 -29.10 -9.24
C PRO A 16 14.83 -28.32 -8.05
N TYR A 17 16.11 -27.95 -8.11
CA TYR A 17 16.77 -27.21 -7.03
C TYR A 17 16.23 -25.78 -6.84
N LEU A 18 15.60 -25.19 -7.88
CA LEU A 18 14.95 -23.87 -7.81
C LEU A 18 13.46 -23.94 -7.47
N ALA A 19 12.84 -25.12 -7.49
CA ALA A 19 11.40 -25.28 -7.29
C ALA A 19 10.91 -24.77 -5.92
N LYS A 20 11.77 -24.78 -4.90
CA LYS A 20 11.44 -24.28 -3.55
C LYS A 20 11.49 -22.75 -3.44
N THR A 21 12.32 -22.08 -4.23
CA THR A 21 12.61 -20.65 -4.07
C THR A 21 11.99 -19.78 -5.16
N ARG A 22 11.81 -20.32 -6.37
CA ARG A 22 11.30 -19.55 -7.51
C ARG A 22 9.79 -19.34 -7.40
N LYS A 23 9.35 -18.09 -7.25
CA LYS A 23 7.90 -17.75 -7.15
C LYS A 23 7.30 -17.16 -8.43
N PHE A 24 8.13 -16.67 -9.34
CA PHE A 24 7.69 -15.92 -10.52
C PHE A 24 8.23 -16.53 -11.81
N CYS A 25 7.42 -16.51 -12.87
CA CYS A 25 7.80 -17.04 -14.18
C CYS A 25 8.94 -16.24 -14.82
N THR A 26 8.98 -14.92 -14.59
CA THR A 26 10.00 -14.01 -15.14
C THR A 26 10.47 -13.00 -14.10
N ALA A 27 11.65 -12.41 -14.32
CA ALA A 27 12.12 -11.27 -13.55
C ALA A 27 11.14 -10.09 -13.66
N HIS A 28 10.54 -9.87 -14.84
CA HIS A 28 9.47 -8.89 -15.00
C HIS A 28 8.29 -9.17 -14.07
N CYS A 29 7.78 -10.39 -14.00
CA CYS A 29 6.70 -10.73 -13.08
C CYS A 29 7.08 -10.54 -11.61
N ALA A 30 8.34 -10.82 -11.27
CA ALA A 30 8.87 -10.52 -9.94
C ALA A 30 8.95 -9.01 -9.71
N ILE A 31 9.39 -8.20 -10.66
CA ILE A 31 9.48 -6.73 -10.54
C ILE A 31 8.10 -6.08 -10.52
N SER A 32 7.16 -6.50 -11.35
CA SER A 32 5.79 -5.98 -11.32
C SER A 32 5.09 -6.27 -9.99
N PHE A 33 5.40 -7.40 -9.35
CA PHE A 33 4.83 -7.78 -8.06
C PHE A 33 5.61 -7.20 -6.86
N ILE A 34 6.94 -7.31 -6.88
CA ILE A 34 7.88 -6.96 -5.79
C ILE A 34 8.49 -5.58 -5.99
N GLY A 35 8.88 -5.19 -7.20
CA GLY A 35 9.57 -3.92 -7.52
C GLY A 35 8.75 -2.66 -7.25
N ARG A 36 7.46 -2.86 -6.93
CA ARG A 36 6.64 -2.02 -6.07
C ARG A 36 7.37 -1.47 -4.85
N GLN A 37 8.15 -2.30 -4.18
CA GLN A 37 8.30 -2.19 -2.75
C GLN A 37 9.25 -1.08 -2.29
N THR A 38 8.74 -0.11 -1.55
CA THR A 38 9.56 0.84 -0.80
C THR A 38 10.36 0.05 0.22
N THR A 39 11.64 0.38 0.39
CA THR A 39 12.50 -0.18 1.45
C THR A 39 12.12 0.33 2.85
N SER A 40 10.91 0.88 3.00
CA SER A 40 10.39 1.38 4.26
C SER A 40 10.27 0.23 5.24
N PRO A 41 10.78 0.36 6.48
CA PRO A 41 10.56 -0.60 7.57
C PRO A 41 9.07 -0.94 7.80
N LYS A 42 8.15 -0.09 7.33
CA LYS A 42 6.69 -0.33 7.26
C LYS A 42 6.38 -1.67 6.58
N ALA A 43 7.09 -2.02 5.51
CA ALA A 43 6.83 -3.21 4.70
C ALA A 43 7.28 -4.53 5.36
N ALA A 44 8.21 -4.49 6.33
CA ALA A 44 8.78 -5.72 6.90
C ALA A 44 7.81 -6.49 7.82
N LYS A 45 6.81 -5.81 8.39
CA LYS A 45 5.80 -6.42 9.31
C LYS A 45 4.41 -6.58 8.68
N SER A 46 4.23 -6.13 7.45
CA SER A 46 2.93 -6.06 6.80
C SER A 46 2.76 -7.19 5.77
N LYS A 47 1.53 -7.40 5.28
CA LYS A 47 1.23 -8.34 4.19
C LYS A 47 1.17 -7.56 2.87
N PRO A 48 2.28 -7.43 2.11
CA PRO A 48 2.24 -6.79 0.81
C PRO A 48 1.61 -7.70 -0.24
N GLY A 49 0.95 -7.10 -1.23
CA GLY A 49 0.37 -7.87 -2.34
C GLY A 49 -0.66 -7.11 -3.16
N ILE A 50 -0.97 -7.70 -4.32
CA ILE A 50 -2.05 -7.25 -5.20
C ILE A 50 -3.37 -7.86 -4.71
N ARG A 51 -4.42 -7.04 -4.66
CA ARG A 51 -5.78 -7.42 -4.27
C ARG A 51 -6.68 -7.24 -5.49
N GLN A 52 -7.07 -8.36 -6.12
CA GLN A 52 -7.82 -8.34 -7.38
C GLN A 52 -9.21 -7.70 -7.25
N ASP A 53 -9.80 -7.72 -6.05
CA ASP A 53 -11.06 -7.08 -5.73
C ASP A 53 -10.97 -5.54 -5.68
N ILE A 54 -9.77 -4.98 -5.63
CA ILE A 54 -9.53 -3.53 -5.59
C ILE A 54 -8.99 -3.05 -6.92
N ASP A 55 -7.80 -3.52 -7.31
CA ASP A 55 -7.16 -3.20 -8.58
C ASP A 55 -6.08 -4.26 -8.89
N SER A 56 -6.10 -4.78 -10.11
CA SER A 56 -5.18 -5.84 -10.55
C SER A 56 -3.72 -5.40 -10.68
N ASN A 57 -3.46 -4.11 -10.77
CA ASN A 57 -2.15 -3.52 -11.00
C ASN A 57 -1.58 -2.82 -9.76
N ILE A 58 -2.34 -2.66 -8.67
CA ILE A 58 -1.86 -2.02 -7.45
C ILE A 58 -1.38 -3.06 -6.44
N CYS A 59 -0.14 -2.92 -5.98
CA CYS A 59 0.42 -3.72 -4.89
C CYS A 59 0.44 -2.88 -3.61
N PHE A 60 -0.50 -3.17 -2.70
CA PHE A 60 -0.56 -2.50 -1.40
C PHE A 60 0.45 -3.10 -0.43
N TYR A 61 1.02 -2.30 0.47
CA TYR A 61 2.02 -2.77 1.43
C TYR A 61 1.43 -3.39 2.68
N SER A 62 0.20 -3.04 3.01
CA SER A 62 -0.47 -3.49 4.22
C SER A 62 -1.91 -3.87 3.98
N THR A 63 -2.45 -4.69 4.89
CA THR A 63 -3.88 -5.01 4.91
C THR A 63 -4.72 -3.77 5.20
N TRP A 64 -4.19 -2.83 5.99
CA TRP A 64 -4.88 -1.58 6.32
C TRP A 64 -5.05 -0.69 5.08
N GLU A 65 -4.00 -0.50 4.29
CA GLU A 65 -4.12 0.22 3.02
C GLU A 65 -5.16 -0.43 2.09
N ALA A 66 -5.10 -1.76 1.94
CA ALA A 66 -6.07 -2.47 1.11
C ALA A 66 -7.51 -2.28 1.60
N ASN A 67 -7.75 -2.37 2.91
CA ASN A 67 -9.08 -2.15 3.49
C ASN A 67 -9.55 -0.70 3.34
N VAL A 68 -8.68 0.29 3.53
CA VAL A 68 -9.01 1.71 3.29
C VAL A 68 -9.41 1.93 1.83
N ALA A 69 -8.67 1.34 0.88
CA ALA A 69 -9.03 1.40 -0.54
C ALA A 69 -10.38 0.73 -0.85
N ARG A 70 -10.70 -0.40 -0.20
CA ARG A 70 -12.03 -1.03 -0.31
C ARG A 70 -13.14 -0.11 0.19
N VAL A 71 -12.90 0.60 1.30
CA VAL A 71 -13.87 1.57 1.83
C VAL A 71 -14.06 2.73 0.87
N PHE A 72 -12.97 3.31 0.34
CA PHE A 72 -13.08 4.37 -0.67
C PHE A 72 -13.88 3.93 -1.89
N ASN A 73 -13.64 2.73 -2.40
CA ASN A 73 -14.44 2.14 -3.49
C ASN A 73 -15.92 1.98 -3.11
N LEU A 74 -16.20 1.46 -1.90
CA LEU A 74 -17.56 1.22 -1.42
C LEU A 74 -18.38 2.52 -1.32
N ILE A 75 -17.77 3.61 -0.85
CA ILE A 75 -18.44 4.90 -0.68
C ILE A 75 -18.31 5.82 -1.91
N GLY A 76 -17.66 5.36 -2.98
CA GLY A 76 -17.53 6.09 -4.24
C GLY A 76 -16.57 7.27 -4.20
N LEU A 77 -15.60 7.29 -3.28
CA LEU A 77 -14.54 8.31 -3.28
C LEU A 77 -13.55 8.06 -4.42
N ARG A 78 -13.14 9.12 -5.11
CA ARG A 78 -12.01 9.05 -6.05
C ARG A 78 -10.70 9.04 -5.25
N TRP A 79 -9.77 8.17 -5.63
CA TRP A 79 -8.47 8.08 -4.98
C TRP A 79 -7.39 7.57 -5.94
N GLU A 80 -6.15 7.94 -5.64
CA GLU A 80 -4.95 7.44 -6.32
C GLU A 80 -4.00 6.80 -5.30
N TYR A 81 -3.40 5.66 -5.65
CA TYR A 81 -2.44 4.99 -4.76
C TYR A 81 -1.04 5.55 -4.90
N ALA A 82 -0.53 6.13 -3.81
CA ALA A 82 0.81 6.65 -3.67
C ALA A 82 1.33 7.42 -4.89
N PRO A 83 0.58 8.39 -5.46
CA PRO A 83 0.89 8.95 -6.77
C PRO A 83 2.13 9.86 -6.76
N LYS A 84 2.48 10.41 -5.59
CA LYS A 84 3.51 11.45 -5.48
C LYS A 84 4.56 11.14 -4.43
N ILE A 85 5.82 11.31 -4.82
CA ILE A 85 6.98 11.27 -3.93
C ILE A 85 7.41 12.71 -3.65
N PHE A 86 7.56 13.02 -2.38
CA PHE A 86 8.05 14.30 -1.88
C PHE A 86 9.47 14.12 -1.38
N ASP A 87 10.39 14.93 -1.90
CA ASP A 87 11.76 14.95 -1.44
C ASP A 87 11.86 15.71 -0.10
N LEU A 88 12.43 15.12 0.94
CA LEU A 88 12.73 15.74 2.24
C LEU A 88 14.23 16.05 2.43
N GLY A 89 15.06 15.86 1.39
CA GLY A 89 16.52 15.94 1.48
C GLY A 89 17.11 14.54 1.61
N GLU A 90 17.52 14.15 2.82
CA GLU A 90 18.09 12.81 3.07
C GLU A 90 17.05 11.67 3.00
N HIS A 91 15.77 12.02 3.01
CA HIS A 91 14.65 11.08 3.00
C HIS A 91 13.63 11.48 1.95
N THR A 92 12.80 10.53 1.51
CA THR A 92 11.64 10.79 0.67
C THR A 92 10.36 10.41 1.41
N TYR A 93 9.32 11.24 1.30
CA TYR A 93 7.99 10.96 1.83
C TYR A 93 7.02 10.64 0.70
N ARG A 94 6.31 9.52 0.78
CA ARG A 94 5.33 9.10 -0.23
C ARG A 94 4.06 8.68 0.52
N PRO A 95 3.05 9.56 0.61
CA PRO A 95 1.78 9.21 1.25
C PRO A 95 1.12 8.02 0.55
N ASP A 96 0.31 7.25 1.27
CA ASP A 96 -0.32 6.04 0.72
C ASP A 96 -1.44 6.37 -0.28
N PHE A 97 -2.21 7.44 -0.06
CA PHE A 97 -3.33 7.84 -0.92
C PHE A 97 -3.35 9.32 -1.22
N TYR A 98 -3.97 9.67 -2.33
CA TYR A 98 -4.37 11.03 -2.69
C TYR A 98 -5.85 11.05 -3.08
N LEU A 99 -6.61 11.98 -2.52
CA LEU A 99 -8.00 12.23 -2.81
C LEU A 99 -8.09 13.50 -3.68
N PRO A 100 -8.28 13.38 -5.01
CA PRO A 100 -8.20 14.50 -5.93
C PRO A 100 -9.34 15.51 -5.76
N ASP A 101 -10.49 15.10 -5.22
CA ASP A 101 -11.63 15.98 -4.97
C ASP A 101 -11.33 17.02 -3.88
N ASP A 102 -10.51 16.66 -2.89
CA ASP A 102 -10.22 17.50 -1.72
C ASP A 102 -8.80 18.10 -1.72
N ASP A 103 -7.98 17.74 -2.72
CA ASP A 103 -6.53 17.98 -2.77
C ASP A 103 -5.86 17.54 -1.45
N LEU A 104 -6.12 16.27 -1.07
CA LEU A 104 -5.76 15.72 0.24
C LEU A 104 -4.93 14.44 0.10
N PHE A 105 -3.78 14.40 0.76
CA PHE A 105 -3.03 13.16 0.94
C PHE A 105 -3.40 12.47 2.26
N ILE A 106 -3.48 11.14 2.22
CA ILE A 106 -3.70 10.30 3.40
C ILE A 106 -2.51 9.36 3.57
N GLU A 107 -1.96 9.30 4.78
CA GLU A 107 -0.98 8.29 5.20
C GLU A 107 -1.59 7.36 6.25
N VAL A 108 -1.61 6.07 5.97
CA VAL A 108 -2.17 5.02 6.85
C VAL A 108 -1.07 4.49 7.78
N LYS A 109 -1.26 4.61 9.09
CA LYS A 109 -0.25 4.27 10.11
C LYS A 109 -0.86 3.54 11.30
N ASN A 110 -0.36 2.34 11.59
CA ASN A 110 -0.66 1.66 12.85
C ASN A 110 0.08 2.28 14.05
N PHE A 111 1.32 2.76 13.85
CA PHE A 111 2.13 3.34 14.93
C PHE A 111 3.02 4.50 14.44
N MET A 112 3.04 5.58 15.23
CA MET A 112 3.86 6.77 15.00
C MET A 112 5.09 6.77 15.92
N GLY A 113 6.10 5.99 15.55
CA GLY A 113 7.40 6.01 16.23
C GLY A 113 8.24 7.25 15.88
N LYS A 114 9.35 7.44 16.60
CA LYS A 114 10.27 8.58 16.43
C LYS A 114 10.59 8.91 14.96
N TYR A 115 11.03 7.91 14.19
CA TYR A 115 11.34 8.07 12.77
C TYR A 115 10.14 8.54 11.91
N SER A 116 8.93 8.08 12.21
CA SER A 116 7.73 8.51 11.47
C SER A 116 7.32 9.94 11.84
N LEU A 117 7.44 10.30 13.13
CA LEU A 117 7.17 11.64 13.62
C LEU A 117 8.16 12.67 13.05
N GLU A 118 9.46 12.34 13.01
CA GLU A 118 10.48 13.21 12.42
C GLU A 118 10.22 13.48 10.94
N ARG A 119 9.86 12.43 10.18
CA ARG A 119 9.52 12.58 8.75
C ARG A 119 8.24 13.35 8.50
N ASP A 120 7.18 13.12 9.30
CA ASP A 120 5.95 13.90 9.21
C ASP A 120 6.22 15.38 9.52
N LYS A 121 6.99 15.66 10.58
CA LYS A 121 7.41 17.02 10.92
C LYS A 121 8.18 17.69 9.78
N LEU A 122 9.20 17.01 9.22
CA LEU A 122 9.97 17.53 8.10
C LEU A 122 9.10 17.76 6.85
N PHE A 123 8.18 16.85 6.57
CA PHE A 123 7.23 17.00 5.47
C PHE A 123 6.37 18.25 5.65
N ARG A 124 5.73 18.42 6.82
CA ARG A 124 4.87 19.58 7.10
C ARG A 124 5.64 20.90 7.09
N GLN A 125 6.92 20.87 7.47
CA GLN A 125 7.80 22.05 7.37
C GLN A 125 8.17 22.41 5.92
N LYS A 126 8.54 21.42 5.09
CA LYS A 126 8.97 21.66 3.71
C LYS A 126 7.80 21.89 2.75
N TYR A 127 6.63 21.31 3.04
CA TYR A 127 5.43 21.37 2.20
C TYR A 127 4.20 21.86 2.98
N PRO A 128 4.22 23.06 3.57
CA PRO A 128 3.16 23.53 4.48
C PRO A 128 1.80 23.75 3.79
N LYS A 129 1.78 23.86 2.46
CA LYS A 129 0.54 24.02 1.67
C LYS A 129 -0.09 22.69 1.25
N VAL A 130 0.62 21.57 1.41
CA VAL A 130 0.12 20.26 1.02
C VAL A 130 -0.69 19.68 2.19
N LYS A 131 -1.97 19.39 1.96
CA LYS A 131 -2.80 18.77 2.98
C LYS A 131 -2.41 17.31 3.15
N LEU A 132 -2.07 16.93 4.38
CA LEU A 132 -1.73 15.56 4.74
C LEU A 132 -2.42 15.19 6.06
N GLU A 133 -3.26 14.18 6.01
CA GLU A 133 -3.87 13.56 7.18
C GLU A 133 -3.27 12.18 7.46
N ILE A 134 -3.06 11.90 8.74
CA ILE A 134 -2.60 10.59 9.19
C ILE A 134 -3.81 9.80 9.65
N LEU A 135 -4.16 8.75 8.91
CA LEU A 135 -5.16 7.78 9.33
C LEU A 135 -4.48 6.81 10.30
N ALA A 136 -4.56 7.15 11.58
CA ALA A 136 -3.95 6.38 12.65
C ALA A 136 -4.87 5.24 13.13
N ARG A 137 -4.39 4.48 14.11
CA ARG A 137 -5.14 3.33 14.65
C ARG A 137 -6.56 3.67 15.13
N PRO A 138 -6.80 4.74 15.91
CA PRO A 138 -8.15 5.04 16.39
C PRO A 138 -9.14 5.27 15.24
N GLU A 139 -8.73 5.98 14.19
CA GLU A 139 -9.54 6.24 13.01
C GLU A 139 -9.77 4.97 12.20
N TYR A 140 -8.73 4.15 12.03
CA TYR A 140 -8.83 2.87 11.34
C TYR A 140 -9.78 1.89 12.05
N GLU A 141 -9.75 1.81 13.38
CA GLU A 141 -10.66 0.92 14.12
C GLU A 141 -12.12 1.38 13.99
N LYS A 142 -12.39 2.69 13.90
CA LYS A 142 -13.74 3.19 13.59
C LYS A 142 -14.19 2.75 12.20
N ILE A 143 -13.34 2.97 11.18
CA ILE A 143 -13.61 2.50 9.82
C ILE A 143 -13.88 0.99 9.80
N LYS A 144 -13.09 0.21 10.54
CA LYS A 144 -13.29 -1.22 10.66
C LYS A 144 -14.66 -1.56 11.26
N LEU A 145 -15.07 -0.89 12.34
CA LEU A 145 -16.37 -1.12 12.97
C LEU A 145 -17.53 -0.80 12.01
N ASP A 146 -17.41 0.29 11.25
CA ASP A 146 -18.49 0.79 10.40
C ASP A 146 -18.60 0.00 9.08
N TYR A 147 -17.47 -0.46 8.51
CA TYR A 147 -17.44 -0.97 7.14
C TYR A 147 -17.01 -2.43 6.99
N ALA A 148 -16.34 -3.06 7.98
CA ALA A 148 -15.77 -4.40 7.77
C ALA A 148 -16.83 -5.46 7.43
N LEU A 149 -18.05 -5.32 7.97
CA LEU A 149 -19.16 -6.24 7.68
C LEU A 149 -19.80 -6.01 6.30
N LEU A 150 -19.59 -4.85 5.69
CA LEU A 150 -20.12 -4.48 4.38
C LEU A 150 -19.19 -4.91 3.24
N ILE A 151 -17.96 -5.32 3.55
CA ILE A 151 -16.90 -5.61 2.60
C ILE A 151 -16.55 -7.10 2.66
N GLU A 152 -16.98 -7.88 1.67
CA GLU A 152 -16.78 -9.34 1.62
C GLU A 152 -15.31 -9.77 1.81
N ARG A 153 -14.38 -8.99 1.26
CA ARG A 153 -12.94 -9.30 1.24
C ARG A 153 -12.12 -8.54 2.29
N TRP A 154 -12.74 -8.10 3.38
CA TRP A 154 -12.04 -7.42 4.46
C TRP A 154 -10.92 -8.27 5.06
N GLU A 155 -9.71 -7.71 5.19
CA GLU A 155 -8.53 -8.40 5.74
C GLU A 155 -8.35 -8.09 7.24
N SER A 156 -8.15 -9.12 8.08
CA SER A 156 -7.82 -8.97 9.51
C SER A 156 -6.32 -9.15 9.80
#